data_AF-A0A9W7BB91-F1
#
_entry.id   AF-A0A9W7BB91-F1
#
_cell.length_a   1.000
_cell.length_b   1.000
_cell.length_c   1.000
_cell.angle_alpha   90.00
_cell.angle_beta   90.00
_cell.angle_gamma   90.00
#
_symmetry.space_group_name_H-M   'P 1'
#
loop_
_entity.id
_entity.type
_entity.pdbx_description
1 polymer ?
#
loop_
_entity_poly.entity_id
_entity_poly.type
_entity_poly.pdbx_seq_one_letter_code
_entity_poly.pdbx_strand_id
1 'polypeptide(L)'
;MVIIESYNFSELDVKSQVEIHMKTNIMITAAGGGAVTSMFLPDKASLILYYDSLGTNGNPKRKNGHPARLDWDYFNNMAYVKTSWLPIEGMEEELEVLRGLVEVEVEIFKTFGEEL
;
A
#
# COMPACT_ATOMS: atom_id res chain seq x y z
N MET A 1 4.13 21.60 0.18
CA MET A 1 2.68 21.40 -0.05
C MET A 1 2.44 19.91 -0.17
N VAL A 2 1.51 19.33 0.59
CA VAL A 2 1.15 17.91 0.46
C VAL A 2 -0.02 17.81 -0.51
N ILE A 3 0.09 16.95 -1.52
CA ILE A 3 -0.97 16.69 -2.50
C ILE A 3 -1.50 15.28 -2.22
N ILE A 4 -2.82 15.14 -2.12
CA ILE A 4 -3.49 13.86 -1.89
C ILE A 4 -4.41 13.60 -3.08
N GLU A 5 -4.23 12.46 -3.72
CA GLU A 5 -5.00 12.04 -4.89
C GLU A 5 -5.55 10.62 -4.66
N SER A 6 -6.75 10.35 -5.18
CA SER A 6 -7.43 9.06 -5.07
C SER A 6 -7.79 8.57 -6.46
N TYR A 7 -7.52 7.29 -6.73
CA TYR A 7 -7.70 6.69 -8.04
C TYR A 7 -8.38 5.33 -7.95
N ASN A 8 -9.25 5.03 -8.91
CA ASN A 8 -9.71 3.67 -9.18
C ASN A 8 -8.92 3.09 -10.35
N PHE A 9 -7.90 2.27 -10.08
CA PHE A 9 -7.01 1.76 -11.12
C PHE A 9 -7.68 0.83 -12.13
N SER A 10 -8.83 0.22 -11.82
CA SER A 10 -9.57 -0.57 -12.81
C SER A 10 -10.12 0.28 -13.97
N GLU A 11 -10.20 1.59 -13.79
CA GLU A 11 -10.71 2.54 -14.80
C GLU A 11 -9.59 3.19 -15.62
N LEU A 12 -8.32 2.92 -15.30
CA LEU A 12 -7.16 3.52 -15.94
C LEU A 12 -6.41 2.52 -16.79
N ASP A 13 -5.87 2.97 -17.92
CA ASP A 13 -4.90 2.18 -18.68
C ASP A 13 -3.57 2.03 -17.90
N VAL A 14 -2.79 1.01 -18.29
CA VAL A 14 -1.52 0.68 -17.62
C VAL A 14 -0.55 1.86 -17.63
N LYS A 15 -0.50 2.64 -18.71
CA LYS A 15 0.42 3.78 -18.81
C LYS A 15 0.08 4.84 -17.76
N SER A 16 -1.20 5.16 -17.61
CA SER A 16 -1.70 6.12 -16.62
C SER A 16 -1.43 5.63 -15.20
N GLN A 17 -1.64 4.34 -14.94
CA GLN A 17 -1.29 3.74 -13.65
C GLN A 17 0.21 3.91 -13.36
N VAL A 18 1.09 3.58 -14.31
CA VAL A 18 2.55 3.73 -14.14
C VAL A 18 2.94 5.20 -13.89
N GLU A 19 2.38 6.14 -14.65
CA GLU A 19 2.68 7.58 -14.47
C GLU A 19 2.29 8.11 -13.09
N ILE A 20 1.18 7.61 -12.53
CA ILE A 20 0.77 7.94 -11.15
C ILE A 20 1.78 7.38 -10.15
N HIS A 21 2.16 6.10 -10.26
CA HIS A 21 3.11 5.49 -9.33
C HIS A 21 4.47 6.19 -9.36
N MET A 22 4.97 6.55 -10.55
CA MET A 22 6.25 7.24 -10.72
C MET A 22 6.32 8.61 -10.01
N LYS A 23 5.17 9.23 -9.73
CA LYS A 23 5.06 10.52 -9.03
C LYS A 23 4.67 10.35 -7.57
N THR A 24 4.45 9.13 -7.11
CA THR A 24 3.94 8.82 -5.78
C THR A 24 5.09 8.56 -4.81
N ASN A 25 5.16 9.36 -3.75
CA ASN A 25 6.11 9.15 -2.65
C ASN A 25 5.55 8.24 -1.55
N ILE A 26 4.25 8.35 -1.29
CA ILE A 26 3.53 7.55 -0.30
C ILE A 26 2.30 6.96 -0.99
N MET A 27 2.27 5.65 -1.16
CA MET A 27 1.12 4.92 -1.70
C MET A 27 0.37 4.24 -0.57
N ILE A 28 -0.93 4.48 -0.49
CA ILE A 28 -1.83 3.76 0.42
C ILE A 28 -2.74 2.90 -0.43
N THR A 29 -2.78 1.60 -0.18
CA THR A 29 -3.62 0.68 -0.97
C THR A 29 -4.14 -0.46 -0.11
N ALA A 30 -5.33 -0.94 -0.46
CA ALA A 30 -5.90 -2.17 0.09
C ALA A 30 -5.79 -3.26 -0.96
N ALA A 31 -5.04 -4.31 -0.65
CA ALA A 31 -4.88 -5.43 -1.55
C ALA A 31 -5.82 -6.57 -1.15
N GLY A 32 -6.44 -7.19 -2.15
CA GLY A 32 -7.37 -8.32 -2.00
C GLY A 32 -7.09 -9.48 -2.95
N GLY A 33 -5.91 -9.51 -3.55
CA GLY A 33 -5.49 -10.50 -4.56
C GLY A 33 -4.36 -9.93 -5.43
N GLY A 34 -3.58 -10.82 -6.06
CA GLY A 34 -2.23 -10.60 -6.65
C GLY A 34 -1.97 -9.48 -7.67
N ALA A 35 -2.82 -8.46 -7.78
CA ALA A 35 -2.52 -7.23 -8.49
C ALA A 35 -1.62 -6.33 -7.61
N VAL A 36 -0.30 -6.51 -7.71
CA VAL A 36 0.71 -5.71 -6.99
C VAL A 36 1.09 -4.49 -7.83
N THR A 37 0.22 -3.50 -7.94
CA THR A 37 0.49 -2.27 -8.72
C THR A 37 1.63 -1.42 -8.14
N SER A 38 1.92 -1.59 -6.85
CA SER A 38 3.04 -0.97 -6.14
C SER A 38 4.42 -1.32 -6.71
N MET A 39 4.54 -2.31 -7.61
CA MET A 39 5.80 -2.65 -8.28
C MET A 39 6.39 -1.52 -9.15
N PHE A 40 5.60 -0.50 -9.46
CA PHE A 40 6.03 0.67 -10.25
C PHE A 40 6.40 1.88 -9.40
N LEU A 41 6.41 1.74 -8.08
CA LEU A 41 6.83 2.82 -7.19
C LEU A 41 8.32 3.14 -7.40
N PRO A 42 8.73 4.42 -7.28
CA PRO A 42 10.14 4.77 -7.35
C PRO A 42 10.90 4.25 -6.13
N ASP A 43 12.23 4.19 -6.26
CA ASP A 43 13.12 3.88 -5.14
C ASP A 43 12.83 4.80 -3.95
N LYS A 44 12.88 4.23 -2.73
CA LYS A 44 12.63 4.93 -1.46
C LYS A 44 11.20 5.44 -1.27
N ALA A 45 10.27 5.12 -2.18
CA ALA A 45 8.85 5.33 -1.92
C ALA A 45 8.40 4.50 -0.71
N SER A 46 7.34 4.98 -0.07
CA SER A 46 6.67 4.27 1.03
C SER A 46 5.34 3.68 0.57
N LEU A 47 5.10 2.45 0.97
CA LEU A 47 3.87 1.71 0.73
C LEU A 47 3.21 1.42 2.07
N ILE A 48 1.98 1.91 2.27
CA ILE A 48 1.11 1.51 3.37
C ILE A 48 0.08 0.54 2.78
N LEU A 49 0.22 -0.73 3.13
CA LEU A 49 -0.56 -1.82 2.59
C LEU A 49 -1.58 -2.29 3.61
N TYR A 50 -2.85 -2.12 3.28
CA TYR A 50 -3.94 -2.79 3.95
C TYR A 50 -4.10 -4.20 3.37
N TYR A 51 -3.89 -5.24 4.19
CA TYR A 51 -3.98 -6.64 3.78
C TYR A 51 -5.10 -7.37 4.51
N ASP A 52 -5.72 -8.33 3.83
CA ASP A 52 -6.74 -9.21 4.41
C ASP A 52 -6.05 -10.32 5.20
N SER A 53 -5.95 -10.13 6.51
CA SER A 53 -5.24 -11.03 7.41
C SER A 53 -5.98 -12.37 7.56
N LEU A 54 -7.29 -12.37 7.36
CA LEU A 54 -8.14 -13.54 7.48
C LEU A 54 -8.33 -14.31 6.16
N GLY A 55 -7.88 -13.74 5.02
CA GLY A 55 -8.00 -14.38 3.70
C GLY A 55 -9.45 -14.59 3.25
N THR A 56 -10.35 -13.71 3.67
CA THR A 56 -11.80 -13.76 3.46
C THR A 56 -12.28 -12.99 2.23
N ASN A 57 -11.49 -12.04 1.72
CA ASN A 57 -11.81 -11.25 0.54
C ASN A 57 -11.89 -12.17 -0.69
N GLY A 58 -13.08 -12.22 -1.29
CA GLY A 58 -13.38 -13.01 -2.48
C GLY A 58 -13.84 -14.44 -2.24
N ASN A 59 -13.84 -14.96 -1.00
CA ASN A 59 -14.40 -16.29 -0.72
C ASN A 59 -15.01 -16.42 0.69
N PRO A 60 -16.34 -16.25 0.85
CA PRO A 60 -17.02 -16.40 2.14
C PRO A 60 -16.96 -17.82 2.72
N LYS A 61 -16.49 -18.82 1.96
CA LYS A 61 -16.23 -20.20 2.44
C LYS A 61 -14.84 -20.38 3.04
N ARG A 62 -13.94 -19.38 2.96
CA ARG A 62 -12.63 -19.37 3.62
C ARG A 62 -12.68 -18.91 5.08
N LYS A 63 -13.84 -18.97 5.73
CA LYS A 63 -14.04 -18.71 7.18
C LYS A 63 -13.31 -19.69 8.13
N ASN A 64 -12.35 -20.45 7.63
CA ASN A 64 -11.68 -21.52 8.36
C ASN A 64 -10.50 -20.99 9.20
N GLY A 65 -10.27 -19.66 9.23
CA GLY A 65 -9.22 -19.04 10.05
C GLY A 65 -7.80 -19.31 9.57
N HIS A 66 -7.61 -19.72 8.30
CA HIS A 66 -6.29 -19.85 7.72
C HIS A 66 -5.88 -18.52 7.07
N PRO A 67 -4.79 -17.89 7.53
CA PRO A 67 -4.35 -16.61 6.97
C PRO A 67 -4.05 -16.76 5.47
N ALA A 68 -4.39 -15.75 4.67
CA ALA A 68 -3.91 -15.65 3.30
C ALA A 68 -2.38 -15.54 3.37
N ARG A 69 -1.64 -16.61 3.05
CA ARG A 69 -0.17 -16.62 3.13
C ARG A 69 0.50 -16.39 1.77
N LEU A 70 -0.17 -16.66 0.66
CA LEU A 70 0.43 -16.74 -0.68
C LEU A 70 0.46 -15.41 -1.45
N ASP A 71 -0.53 -14.52 -1.23
CA ASP A 71 -0.66 -13.30 -2.03
C ASP A 71 0.26 -12.16 -1.56
N TRP A 72 0.88 -12.31 -0.38
CA TRP A 72 1.62 -11.24 0.30
C TRP A 72 3.15 -11.32 0.14
N ASP A 73 3.69 -12.49 -0.23
CA ASP A 73 5.15 -12.69 -0.34
C ASP A 73 5.79 -11.81 -1.42
N TYR A 74 5.03 -11.34 -2.41
CA TYR A 74 5.52 -10.39 -3.42
C TYR A 74 5.98 -9.06 -2.80
N PHE A 75 5.30 -8.57 -1.79
CA PHE A 75 5.65 -7.31 -1.13
C PHE A 75 6.92 -7.43 -0.28
N ASN A 76 7.19 -8.62 0.27
CA ASN A 76 8.45 -8.91 0.97
C ASN A 76 9.67 -8.86 0.03
N ASN A 77 9.46 -9.01 -1.28
CA ASN A 77 10.52 -8.95 -2.29
C ASN A 77 10.74 -7.54 -2.86
N MET A 78 9.94 -6.55 -2.48
CA MET A 78 10.11 -5.15 -2.90
C MET A 78 10.95 -4.36 -1.88
N ALA A 79 12.16 -4.84 -1.59
CA ALA A 79 13.05 -4.23 -0.59
C ALA A 79 13.46 -2.77 -0.89
N TYR A 80 13.22 -2.29 -2.11
CA TYR A 80 13.47 -0.91 -2.53
C TYR A 80 12.35 0.07 -2.09
N VAL A 81 11.20 -0.44 -1.65
CA VAL A 81 10.14 0.38 -1.02
C VAL A 81 10.01 0.05 0.46
N LYS A 82 9.80 1.08 1.27
CA LYS A 82 9.48 0.91 2.68
C LYS A 82 8.01 0.48 2.79
N THR A 83 7.76 -0.73 3.27
CA THR A 83 6.39 -1.25 3.37
C THR A 83 5.92 -1.32 4.83
N SER A 84 4.80 -0.63 5.12
CA SER A 84 4.05 -0.74 6.38
C SER A 84 2.81 -1.58 6.15
N TRP A 85 2.57 -2.56 7.03
CA TRP A 85 1.48 -3.54 6.89
C TRP A 85 0.39 -3.27 7.93
N LEU A 86 -0.84 -3.10 7.47
CA LEU A 86 -2.01 -2.90 8.32
C LEU A 86 -3.11 -3.93 7.99
N PRO A 87 -3.73 -4.57 8.98
CA PRO A 87 -4.86 -5.46 8.72
C PRO A 87 -6.09 -4.65 8.26
N ILE A 88 -6.79 -5.13 7.23
CA ILE A 88 -8.06 -4.51 6.77
C ILE A 88 -9.13 -4.58 7.87
N GLU A 89 -9.07 -5.60 8.73
CA GLU A 89 -10.06 -5.85 9.77
C GLU A 89 -10.13 -4.73 10.82
N GLY A 90 -9.06 -3.95 11.00
CA GLY A 90 -8.97 -2.84 11.96
C GLY A 90 -9.07 -1.45 11.32
N MET A 91 -9.33 -1.34 10.01
CA MET A 91 -9.15 -0.08 9.28
C MET A 91 -9.99 1.09 9.82
N GLU A 92 -11.19 0.83 10.35
CA GLU A 92 -12.06 1.86 10.94
C GLU A 92 -11.60 2.29 12.35
N GLU A 93 -11.05 1.37 13.14
CA GLU A 93 -10.63 1.61 14.52
C GLU A 93 -9.19 2.13 14.62
N GLU A 94 -8.39 1.90 13.59
CA GLU A 94 -6.95 2.19 13.54
C GLU A 94 -6.59 3.46 12.72
N LEU A 95 -7.55 4.37 12.54
CA LEU A 95 -7.32 5.60 11.76
C LEU A 95 -6.16 6.46 12.32
N GLU A 96 -5.98 6.49 13.65
CA GLU A 96 -4.87 7.18 14.30
C GLU A 96 -3.51 6.51 13.99
N VAL A 97 -3.48 5.19 13.78
CA VAL A 97 -2.27 4.47 13.37
C VAL A 97 -1.89 4.87 11.95
N LEU A 98 -2.86 4.86 11.02
CA LEU A 98 -2.64 5.33 9.66
C LEU A 98 -2.12 6.76 9.64
N ARG A 99 -2.76 7.65 10.41
CA ARG A 99 -2.36 9.04 10.53
C ARG A 99 -0.92 9.16 11.01
N GLY A 100 -0.54 8.46 12.09
CA GLY A 100 0.83 8.48 12.61
C GLY A 100 1.85 7.99 11.58
N LEU A 101 1.52 6.94 10.81
CA LEU A 101 2.39 6.45 9.74
C LEU A 101 2.58 7.50 8.64
N VAL A 102 1.50 8.11 8.16
CA VAL A 102 1.56 9.17 7.14
C VAL A 102 2.36 10.37 7.66
N GLU A 103 2.15 10.80 8.90
CA GLU A 103 2.89 11.91 9.51
C GLU A 103 4.40 11.61 9.54
N VAL A 104 4.79 10.40 9.92
CA VAL A 104 6.20 9.97 9.92
C VAL A 104 6.79 9.97 8.51
N GLU A 105 6.10 9.40 7.52
CA GLU A 105 6.63 9.36 6.14
C GLU A 105 6.76 10.77 5.56
N VAL A 106 5.79 11.64 5.81
CA VAL A 106 5.85 13.04 5.37
C VAL A 106 7.05 13.76 5.98
N GLU A 107 7.35 13.55 7.27
CA GLU A 107 8.52 14.15 7.92
C GLU A 107 9.83 13.59 7.35
N ILE A 108 9.92 12.29 7.06
CA ILE A 108 11.09 11.68 6.40
C ILE A 108 11.32 12.32 5.03
N PHE A 109 10.29 12.42 4.19
CA PHE A 109 10.41 13.02 2.86
C PHE A 109 10.78 14.51 2.91
N LYS A 110 10.27 15.26 3.88
CA LYS A 110 10.70 16.67 4.07
C LYS A 110 12.16 16.79 4.48
N THR A 111 12.64 15.86 5.30
CA THR A 111 13.97 15.95 5.90
C THR A 111 15.05 15.46 4.93
N PHE A 112 14.76 14.42 4.15
CA PHE A 112 15.76 13.71 3.34
C PHE A 112 15.44 13.70 1.83
N GLY A 113 14.28 14.21 1.41
CA GLY A 113 13.82 14.10 0.01
C GLY A 113 14.61 14.92 -1.01
N GLU A 114 15.47 15.86 -0.59
CA GLU A 114 16.37 16.61 -1.49
C GLU A 114 17.74 15.95 -1.66
N GLU A 115 18.11 14.99 -0.79
CA GLU A 115 19.41 14.28 -0.83
C GLU A 115 19.30 12.86 -1.43
N LEU A 116 18.10 12.43 -1.81
CA LEU A 116 17.78 11.07 -2.27
C LEU A 116 17.51 11.00 -3.78
#